data_AF-A0A434FIV3-F1
#
_entry.id   AF-A0A434FIV3-F1
#
_cell.length_a   1.000
_cell.length_b   1.000
_cell.length_c   1.000
_cell.angle_alpha   90.00
_cell.angle_beta   90.00
_cell.angle_gamma   90.00
#
_symmetry.space_group_name_H-M   'P 1'
#
loop_
_entity.id
_entity.type
_entity.pdbx_description
1 polymer ?
#
loop_
_entity_poly.entity_id
_entity_poly.type
_entity_poly.pdbx_seq_one_letter_code
_entity_poly.pdbx_strand_id
1 'polypeptide(L)'
;MSAFLARNRLIVLAYAGMVVLLLVTAMFSPGFLSVSNMRSTVVLAAFVGIVALGQTFVIIGGGIDLSVPWVLNSAAIVMALLCGGQDLPLVWVMPLLLAGGAFIGLVNGVGVAQFGVPPIIMTLATNVILQGLILVLTGGSPTPSAPALIQFLSVGRIGGFPVIALIWLALTLAATLLLSKAAFGRKLYALGTS
;
A
#
# COMPACT_ATOMS: atom_id res chain seq x y z
N MET A 1 -8.89 -33.32 -18.75
CA MET A 1 -9.68 -32.21 -18.18
C MET A 1 -10.09 -32.45 -16.72
N SER A 2 -10.66 -33.61 -16.37
CA SER A 2 -11.17 -33.92 -15.03
C SER A 2 -10.12 -33.92 -13.91
N ALA A 3 -8.90 -34.41 -14.16
CA ALA A 3 -7.84 -34.47 -13.15
C ALA A 3 -7.27 -33.09 -12.75
N PHE A 4 -7.16 -32.15 -13.71
CA PHE A 4 -6.74 -30.77 -13.43
C PHE A 4 -7.79 -30.00 -12.62
N LEU A 5 -9.07 -30.18 -12.98
CA LEU A 5 -10.20 -29.60 -12.26
C LEU A 5 -10.32 -30.17 -10.84
N ALA A 6 -10.09 -31.47 -10.65
CA ALA A 6 -10.09 -32.09 -9.33
C ALA A 6 -8.96 -31.57 -8.43
N ARG A 7 -7.75 -31.38 -8.98
CA ARG A 7 -6.58 -30.85 -8.25
C ARG A 7 -6.71 -29.37 -7.90
N ASN A 8 -7.34 -28.59 -8.77
CA ASN A 8 -7.47 -27.13 -8.63
C ASN A 8 -8.91 -26.68 -8.31
N ARG A 9 -9.76 -27.57 -7.76
CA ARG A 9 -11.20 -27.30 -7.59
C ARG A 9 -11.47 -26.00 -6.84
N LEU A 10 -10.68 -25.68 -5.82
CA LEU A 10 -10.86 -24.49 -4.99
C LEU A 10 -10.57 -23.21 -5.79
N ILE A 11 -9.52 -23.22 -6.62
CA ILE A 11 -9.14 -22.10 -7.46
C ILE A 11 -10.23 -21.85 -8.51
N VAL A 12 -10.71 -22.93 -9.14
CA VAL A 12 -11.77 -22.86 -10.15
C VAL A 12 -13.07 -22.35 -9.53
N LEU A 13 -13.44 -22.84 -8.33
CA LEU A 13 -14.62 -22.36 -7.61
C LEU A 13 -14.50 -20.89 -7.20
N ALA A 14 -13.32 -20.43 -6.78
CA ALA A 14 -13.09 -19.04 -6.43
C ALA A 14 -13.25 -18.12 -7.64
N TYR A 15 -12.65 -18.45 -8.79
CA TYR A 15 -12.82 -17.67 -10.02
C TYR A 15 -14.24 -17.75 -10.57
N ALA A 16 -14.89 -18.92 -10.52
CA ALA A 16 -16.29 -19.05 -10.91
C ALA A 16 -17.19 -18.19 -10.02
N GLY A 17 -16.99 -18.22 -8.69
CA GLY A 17 -17.69 -17.38 -7.74
C GLY A 17 -17.48 -15.89 -7.99
N MET A 18 -16.25 -15.47 -8.29
CA MET A 18 -15.95 -14.09 -8.69
C MET A 18 -16.72 -13.69 -9.95
N VAL A 19 -16.73 -14.52 -11.00
CA VAL A 19 -17.48 -14.24 -12.24
C VAL A 19 -18.98 -14.16 -11.98
N VAL A 20 -19.54 -15.08 -11.19
CA VAL A 20 -20.96 -15.06 -10.81
C VAL A 20 -21.30 -13.77 -10.06
N LEU A 21 -20.48 -13.38 -9.07
CA LEU A 21 -20.67 -12.14 -8.33
C LEU A 21 -20.61 -10.92 -9.26
N LEU A 22 -19.64 -10.85 -10.17
CA LEU A 22 -19.54 -9.76 -11.14
C LEU A 22 -20.79 -9.64 -12.02
N LEU A 23 -21.31 -10.76 -12.51
CA LEU A 23 -22.53 -10.78 -13.34
C LEU A 23 -23.76 -10.36 -12.54
N VAL A 24 -23.94 -10.93 -11.34
CA VAL A 24 -25.05 -10.58 -10.45
C VAL A 24 -25.00 -9.08 -10.13
N THR A 25 -23.85 -8.55 -9.71
CA THR A 25 -23.71 -7.12 -9.42
C THR A 25 -23.95 -6.25 -10.65
N ALA A 26 -23.50 -6.68 -11.83
CA ALA A 26 -23.76 -5.95 -13.08
C ALA A 26 -25.25 -5.87 -13.43
N MET A 27 -26.04 -6.90 -13.08
CA MET A 27 -27.49 -6.92 -13.30
C MET A 27 -28.22 -5.98 -12.32
N PHE A 28 -27.84 -5.97 -11.05
CA PHE A 28 -28.51 -5.18 -10.02
C PHE A 28 -28.01 -3.72 -9.94
N SER A 29 -26.82 -3.43 -10.44
CA SER A 29 -26.21 -2.09 -10.42
C SER A 29 -25.81 -1.66 -11.84
N PRO A 30 -26.72 -1.01 -12.59
CA PRO A 30 -26.44 -0.47 -13.91
C PRO A 30 -25.22 0.46 -13.88
N GLY A 31 -24.22 0.18 -14.71
CA GLY A 31 -22.97 0.94 -14.75
C GLY A 31 -21.86 0.42 -13.84
N PHE A 32 -22.08 -0.66 -13.07
CA PHE A 32 -21.04 -1.32 -12.28
C PHE A 32 -19.84 -1.74 -13.13
N LEU A 33 -20.05 -2.33 -14.31
CA LEU A 33 -18.97 -2.69 -15.24
C LEU A 33 -18.58 -1.55 -16.19
N SER A 34 -19.02 -0.32 -15.95
CA SER A 34 -18.61 0.82 -16.76
C SER A 34 -17.09 1.02 -16.68
N VAL A 35 -16.51 1.52 -17.77
CA VAL A 35 -15.07 1.82 -17.84
C VAL A 35 -14.66 2.80 -16.71
N SER A 36 -15.54 3.74 -16.36
CA SER A 36 -15.28 4.68 -15.26
C SER A 36 -15.19 3.97 -13.91
N ASN A 37 -16.15 3.09 -13.59
CA ASN A 37 -16.14 2.36 -12.33
C ASN A 37 -14.95 1.41 -12.25
N MET A 38 -14.70 0.63 -13.31
CA MET A 38 -13.55 -0.29 -13.35
C MET A 38 -12.22 0.44 -13.17
N ARG A 39 -12.06 1.64 -13.76
CA ARG A 39 -10.87 2.47 -13.55
C ARG A 39 -10.73 2.93 -12.10
N SER A 40 -11.80 3.40 -11.47
CA SER A 40 -11.78 3.79 -10.06
C SER A 40 -11.47 2.60 -9.15
N THR A 41 -12.02 1.42 -9.44
CA THR A 41 -11.69 0.18 -8.74
C THR A 41 -10.21 -0.17 -8.87
N VAL A 42 -9.62 -0.04 -10.06
CA VAL A 42 -8.18 -0.28 -10.29
C VAL A 42 -7.32 0.71 -9.51
N VAL A 43 -7.71 1.99 -9.44
CA VAL A 43 -7.00 3.00 -8.63
C VAL A 43 -6.99 2.60 -7.16
N LEU A 44 -8.16 2.24 -6.59
CA LEU A 44 -8.26 1.80 -5.20
C LEU A 44 -7.46 0.52 -4.94
N ALA A 45 -7.55 -0.46 -5.85
CA ALA A 45 -6.80 -1.70 -5.78
C ALA A 45 -5.29 -1.45 -5.84
N ALA A 46 -4.82 -0.49 -6.64
CA ALA A 46 -3.42 -0.14 -6.73
C ALA A 46 -2.87 0.45 -5.43
N PHE A 47 -3.63 1.33 -4.74
CA PHE A 47 -3.23 1.84 -3.43
C PHE A 47 -3.06 0.72 -2.40
N VAL A 48 -4.06 -0.16 -2.29
CA VAL A 48 -4.01 -1.32 -1.39
C VAL A 48 -2.90 -2.29 -1.81
N GLY A 49 -2.70 -2.49 -3.11
CA GLY A 49 -1.69 -3.36 -3.67
C GLY A 49 -0.27 -2.91 -3.34
N ILE A 50 0.03 -1.62 -3.46
CA ILE A 50 1.34 -1.06 -3.07
C ILE A 50 1.59 -1.26 -1.57
N VAL A 51 0.58 -1.02 -0.74
CA VAL A 51 0.67 -1.27 0.71
C VAL A 51 0.91 -2.75 1.00
N ALA A 52 0.19 -3.64 0.32
CA ALA A 52 0.34 -5.08 0.48
C ALA A 52 1.74 -5.58 0.07
N LEU A 53 2.36 -4.95 -0.94
CA LEU A 53 3.76 -5.24 -1.30
C LEU A 53 4.71 -4.94 -0.12
N GLY A 54 4.57 -3.76 0.50
CA GLY A 54 5.35 -3.41 1.70
C GLY A 54 5.11 -4.38 2.85
N GLN A 55 3.84 -4.69 3.11
CA GLN A 55 3.43 -5.64 4.16
C GLN A 55 3.98 -7.06 3.92
N THR A 56 4.17 -7.46 2.67
CA THR A 56 4.77 -8.77 2.35
C THR A 56 6.13 -8.95 3.00
N PHE A 57 6.97 -7.91 3.02
CA PHE A 57 8.29 -7.97 3.67
C PHE A 57 8.17 -8.15 5.19
N VAL A 58 7.17 -7.51 5.81
CA VAL A 58 6.91 -7.62 7.25
C VAL A 58 6.38 -9.00 7.62
N ILE A 59 5.47 -9.55 6.81
CA ILE A 59 4.88 -10.89 7.01
C ILE A 59 5.95 -11.97 6.85
N ILE A 60 6.86 -11.85 5.87
CA ILE A 60 7.97 -12.79 5.75
C ILE A 60 8.81 -12.79 7.03
N GLY A 61 9.02 -11.63 7.65
CA GLY A 61 9.70 -11.53 8.95
C GLY A 61 8.87 -11.98 10.17
N GLY A 62 7.67 -12.53 9.98
CA GLY A 62 6.81 -13.02 11.06
C GLY A 62 5.96 -11.95 11.76
N GLY A 63 5.90 -10.73 11.22
CA GLY A 63 5.17 -9.61 11.81
C GLY A 63 3.92 -9.18 11.03
N ILE A 64 3.19 -8.23 11.62
CA ILE A 64 2.14 -7.46 10.95
C ILE A 64 2.33 -6.00 11.35
N ASP A 65 2.49 -5.11 10.36
CA ASP A 65 2.54 -3.66 10.60
C ASP A 65 1.15 -3.02 10.50
N LEU A 66 0.62 -2.60 11.65
CA LEU A 66 -0.66 -1.88 11.74
C LEU A 66 -0.50 -0.36 11.74
N SER A 67 0.74 0.16 11.71
CA SER A 67 1.02 1.60 11.68
C SER A 67 0.87 2.22 10.28
N VAL A 68 0.84 1.39 9.23
CA VAL A 68 0.83 1.82 7.82
C VAL A 68 -0.24 2.89 7.51
N PRO A 69 -1.51 2.78 7.96
CA PRO A 69 -2.52 3.80 7.64
C PRO A 69 -2.14 5.20 8.12
N TRP A 70 -1.57 5.31 9.32
CA TRP A 70 -1.17 6.59 9.89
C TRP A 70 0.22 7.05 9.43
N VAL A 71 1.10 6.14 8.99
CA VAL A 71 2.30 6.50 8.21
C VAL A 71 1.90 7.15 6.89
N LEU A 72 0.94 6.58 6.16
CA LEU A 72 0.44 7.15 4.90
C LEU A 72 -0.22 8.52 5.12
N ASN A 73 -1.12 8.62 6.11
CA ASN A 73 -1.80 9.88 6.42
C ASN A 73 -0.83 10.97 6.88
N SER A 74 0.14 10.63 7.74
CA SER A 74 1.14 11.60 8.19
C SER A 74 2.00 12.09 7.01
N ALA A 75 2.44 11.19 6.12
CA ALA A 75 3.16 11.58 4.92
C ALA A 75 2.33 12.49 4.01
N ALA A 76 1.06 12.17 3.77
CA ALA A 76 0.16 12.99 2.94
C ALA A 76 -0.05 14.39 3.51
N ILE A 77 -0.25 14.51 4.82
CA ILE A 77 -0.48 15.78 5.51
C ILE A 77 0.79 16.62 5.56
N VAL A 78 1.92 16.02 5.95
CA VAL A 78 3.21 16.72 5.98
C VAL A 78 3.59 17.20 4.58
N MET A 79 3.36 16.38 3.55
CA MET A 79 3.54 16.80 2.15
C MET A 79 2.68 18.01 1.80
N ALA A 80 1.37 17.98 2.11
CA ALA A 80 0.48 19.09 1.80
C ALA A 80 0.89 20.39 2.51
N LEU A 81 1.32 20.28 3.78
CA LEU A 81 1.82 21.40 4.58
C LEU A 81 3.12 22.00 4.01
N LEU A 82 4.08 21.16 3.65
CA LEU A 82 5.40 21.61 3.19
C LEU A 82 5.42 22.06 1.74
N CYS A 83 4.60 21.45 0.88
CA CYS A 83 4.54 21.80 -0.53
C CYS A 83 3.56 22.93 -0.84
N GLY A 84 2.51 23.10 -0.04
CA GLY A 84 1.50 24.16 -0.25
C GLY A 84 0.86 24.13 -1.65
N GLY A 85 0.68 22.93 -2.23
CA GLY A 85 0.17 22.76 -3.60
C GLY A 85 1.16 22.97 -4.73
N GLN A 86 2.43 23.28 -4.42
CA GLN A 86 3.46 23.50 -5.44
C GLN A 86 4.31 22.24 -5.66
N ASP A 87 4.74 22.03 -6.91
CA ASP A 87 5.58 20.87 -7.25
C ASP A 87 7.06 21.09 -6.88
N LEU A 88 7.54 22.34 -6.84
CA LEU A 88 8.96 22.65 -6.62
C LEU A 88 9.52 22.07 -5.30
N PRO A 89 8.81 22.14 -4.16
CA PRO A 89 9.31 21.57 -2.90
C PRO A 89 9.39 20.04 -2.90
N LEU A 90 8.73 19.34 -3.84
CA LEU A 90 8.72 17.87 -3.88
C LEU A 90 10.12 17.26 -3.96
N VAL A 91 11.09 17.97 -4.55
CA VAL A 91 12.47 17.51 -4.71
C VAL A 91 13.11 17.15 -3.37
N TRP A 92 12.84 17.92 -2.32
CA TRP A 92 13.37 17.66 -0.98
C TRP A 92 12.33 17.06 -0.03
N VAL A 93 11.04 17.32 -0.25
CA VAL A 93 9.96 16.74 0.56
C VAL A 93 9.84 15.23 0.33
N MET A 94 9.95 14.73 -0.91
CA MET A 94 9.83 13.29 -1.18
C MET A 94 10.89 12.45 -0.46
N PRO A 95 12.21 12.77 -0.54
CA PRO A 95 13.22 12.07 0.25
C PRO A 95 12.98 12.16 1.77
N LEU A 96 12.53 13.31 2.27
CA LEU A 96 12.23 13.50 3.69
C LEU A 96 11.10 12.56 4.16
N LEU A 97 10.03 12.43 3.39
CA LEU A 97 8.91 11.54 3.72
C LEU A 97 9.30 10.07 3.65
N LEU A 98 10.10 9.67 2.66
CA LEU A 98 10.66 8.32 2.58
C LEU A 98 11.56 8.01 3.78
N ALA A 99 12.40 8.96 4.18
CA ALA A 99 13.24 8.83 5.37
C ALA A 99 12.40 8.75 6.66
N GLY A 100 11.33 9.54 6.76
CA GLY A 100 10.38 9.47 7.89
C GLY A 100 9.68 8.11 7.98
N GLY A 101 9.19 7.59 6.86
CA GLY A 101 8.60 6.24 6.81
C GLY A 101 9.60 5.14 7.18
N ALA A 102 10.83 5.23 6.66
CA ALA A 102 11.90 4.29 7.02
C ALA A 102 12.28 4.37 8.50
N PHE A 103 12.30 5.58 9.08
CA PHE A 103 12.55 5.78 10.50
C PHE A 103 11.45 5.17 11.37
N ILE A 104 10.19 5.35 11.00
CA ILE A 104 9.06 4.74 11.72
C ILE A 104 9.15 3.20 11.63
N GLY A 105 9.44 2.66 10.44
CA GLY A 105 9.67 1.23 10.26
C GLY A 105 10.85 0.70 11.09
N LEU A 106 11.93 1.48 11.20
CA LEU A 106 13.08 1.16 12.04
C LEU A 106 12.68 1.13 13.52
N VAL A 107 11.94 2.13 14.00
CA VAL A 107 11.45 2.17 15.40
C VAL A 107 10.59 0.95 15.69
N ASN A 108 9.63 0.61 14.82
CA ASN A 108 8.81 -0.59 14.96
C ASN A 108 9.67 -1.86 14.98
N GLY A 109 10.61 -1.99 14.03
CA GLY A 109 11.49 -3.14 13.89
C GLY A 109 12.42 -3.33 15.10
N VAL A 110 12.99 -2.25 15.63
CA VAL A 110 13.81 -2.28 16.86
C VAL A 110 12.95 -2.64 18.07
N GLY A 111 11.74 -2.07 18.18
CA GLY A 111 10.73 -2.43 19.18
C GLY A 111 10.48 -3.93 19.27
N VAL A 112 10.28 -4.56 18.12
CA VAL A 112 10.05 -6.00 18.01
C VAL A 112 11.32 -6.80 18.27
N ALA A 113 12.42 -6.48 17.56
CA ALA A 113 13.60 -7.32 17.53
C ALA A 113 14.47 -7.23 18.79
N GLN A 114 14.59 -6.06 19.40
CA GLN A 114 15.46 -5.84 20.57
C GLN A 114 14.68 -5.92 21.89
N PHE A 115 13.46 -5.37 21.92
CA PHE A 115 12.67 -5.31 23.16
C PHE A 115 11.65 -6.44 23.28
N GLY A 116 11.50 -7.29 22.25
CA GLY A 116 10.60 -8.44 22.27
C GLY A 116 9.12 -8.07 22.33
N VAL A 117 8.77 -6.83 21.97
CA VAL A 117 7.36 -6.38 21.96
C VAL A 117 6.63 -7.09 20.82
N PRO A 118 5.45 -7.68 21.05
CA PRO A 118 4.67 -8.28 19.98
C PRO A 118 4.41 -7.27 18.83
N PRO A 119 4.62 -7.64 17.54
CA PRO A 119 4.55 -6.71 16.41
C PRO A 119 3.26 -5.90 16.31
N ILE A 120 2.13 -6.56 16.57
CA ILE A 120 0.80 -5.94 16.58
C ILE A 120 0.74 -4.82 17.63
N ILE A 121 1.26 -5.05 18.84
CA ILE A 121 1.24 -4.07 19.93
C ILE A 121 2.15 -2.89 19.61
N MET A 122 3.38 -3.16 19.16
CA MET A 122 4.35 -2.11 18.81
C MET A 122 3.80 -1.19 17.71
N THR A 123 3.24 -1.79 16.65
CA THR A 123 2.77 -1.03 15.49
C THR A 123 1.45 -0.31 15.76
N LEU A 124 0.56 -0.86 16.60
CA LEU A 124 -0.62 -0.13 17.08
C LEU A 124 -0.25 1.07 17.97
N ALA A 125 0.77 0.95 18.82
CA ALA A 125 1.24 2.08 19.62
C ALA A 125 1.76 3.21 18.72
N THR A 126 2.62 2.87 17.75
CA THR A 126 3.10 3.82 16.72
C THR A 126 1.95 4.45 15.94
N ASN A 127 0.94 3.65 15.57
CA ASN A 127 -0.26 4.11 14.89
C ASN A 127 -0.97 5.24 15.67
N VAL A 128 -1.20 5.04 16.97
CA VAL A 128 -1.85 6.03 17.86
C VAL A 128 -0.97 7.26 18.07
N ILE A 129 0.35 7.09 18.21
CA ILE A 129 1.28 8.21 18.35
C ILE A 129 1.25 9.10 17.10
N LEU A 130 1.33 8.52 15.91
CA LEU A 130 1.26 9.27 14.65
C LEU A 130 -0.08 9.98 14.49
N GLN A 131 -1.18 9.32 14.85
CA GLN A 131 -2.52 9.92 14.88
C GLN A 131 -2.56 11.17 15.78
N GLY A 132 -2.06 11.05 17.01
CA GLY A 132 -2.02 12.17 17.96
C GLY A 132 -1.14 13.32 17.49
N LEU A 133 0.05 13.02 16.96
CA LEU A 133 0.96 14.02 16.41
C LEU A 133 0.32 14.81 15.28
N ILE A 134 -0.32 14.12 14.34
CA ILE A 134 -0.99 14.75 13.20
C ILE A 134 -2.21 15.57 13.64
N LEU A 135 -2.96 15.10 14.63
CA LEU A 135 -4.08 15.86 15.20
C LEU A 135 -3.59 17.18 15.80
N VAL A 136 -2.49 17.15 16.57
CA VAL A 136 -1.87 18.36 17.14
C VAL A 136 -1.32 19.27 16.06
N LEU A 137 -0.64 18.72 15.05
CA LEU A 137 -0.04 19.50 13.96
C LEU A 137 -1.07 20.21 13.09
N THR A 138 -2.24 19.60 12.88
CA THR A 138 -3.28 20.14 11.99
C THR A 138 -4.39 20.90 12.71
N GLY A 139 -4.43 20.85 14.05
CA GLY A 139 -5.57 21.35 14.83
C GLY A 139 -6.91 20.70 14.43
N GLY A 140 -6.87 19.52 13.79
CA GLY A 140 -8.04 18.82 13.26
C GLY A 140 -8.51 19.28 11.87
N SER A 141 -7.83 20.23 11.21
CA SER A 141 -8.20 20.73 9.87
C SER A 141 -6.99 20.75 8.94
N PRO A 142 -6.69 19.66 8.20
CA PRO A 142 -5.57 19.62 7.28
C PRO A 142 -5.78 20.58 6.09
N THR A 143 -4.70 21.23 5.64
CA THR A 143 -4.71 22.08 4.44
C THR A 143 -4.79 21.22 3.17
N PRO A 144 -5.69 21.51 2.22
CA PRO A 144 -6.10 20.53 1.21
C PRO A 144 -5.28 20.54 -0.10
N SER A 145 -4.16 21.27 -0.17
CA SER A 145 -3.49 21.46 -1.46
C SER A 145 -2.38 20.45 -1.72
N ALA A 146 -2.74 19.34 -2.36
CA ALA A 146 -1.76 18.40 -2.90
C ALA A 146 -1.10 18.98 -4.17
N PRO A 147 0.21 18.83 -4.35
CA PRO A 147 0.89 19.25 -5.58
C PRO A 147 0.33 18.57 -6.84
N ALA A 148 0.34 19.28 -7.97
CA ALA A 148 -0.24 18.79 -9.22
C ALA A 148 0.41 17.49 -9.69
N LEU A 149 1.73 17.34 -9.51
CA LEU A 149 2.45 16.10 -9.83
C LEU A 149 1.91 14.93 -9.01
N ILE A 150 1.68 15.11 -7.71
CA ILE A 150 1.18 14.04 -6.84
C ILE A 150 -0.26 13.67 -7.19
N GLN A 151 -1.09 14.65 -7.53
CA GLN A 151 -2.44 14.39 -8.05
C GLN A 151 -2.38 13.57 -9.35
N PHE A 152 -1.48 13.92 -10.27
CA PHE A 152 -1.28 13.18 -11.51
C PHE A 152 -0.79 11.74 -11.27
N LEU A 153 0.15 11.52 -10.35
CA LEU A 153 0.61 10.16 -10.02
C LEU A 153 -0.50 9.31 -9.37
N SER A 154 -1.37 9.95 -8.58
CA SER A 154 -2.42 9.27 -7.80
C SER A 154 -3.66 8.92 -8.64
N VAL A 155 -4.17 9.87 -9.43
CA VAL A 155 -5.44 9.72 -10.16
C VAL A 155 -5.33 10.08 -11.65
N GLY A 156 -4.18 10.57 -12.09
CA GLY A 156 -3.88 10.89 -13.48
C GLY A 156 -3.79 9.65 -14.37
N ARG A 157 -3.67 9.89 -15.67
CA ARG A 157 -3.82 8.85 -16.70
C ARG A 157 -2.78 9.01 -17.80
N ILE A 158 -2.27 7.87 -18.27
CA ILE A 158 -1.42 7.77 -19.46
C ILE A 158 -2.03 6.71 -20.37
N GLY A 159 -2.35 7.05 -21.61
CA GLY A 159 -2.93 6.11 -22.59
C GLY A 159 -4.26 5.46 -22.15
N GLY A 160 -5.03 6.13 -21.27
CA GLY A 160 -6.29 5.59 -20.73
C GLY A 160 -6.16 4.68 -19.51
N PHE A 161 -4.93 4.42 -19.05
CA PHE A 161 -4.62 3.65 -17.84
C PHE A 161 -4.28 4.58 -16.66
N PRO A 162 -4.73 4.27 -15.43
CA PRO A 162 -4.33 5.03 -14.24
C PRO A 162 -2.83 4.95 -14.00
N VAL A 163 -2.18 6.08 -13.74
CA VAL A 163 -0.72 6.15 -13.50
C VAL A 163 -0.33 5.31 -12.28
N ILE A 164 -1.10 5.38 -11.20
CA ILE A 164 -0.86 4.60 -9.98
C ILE A 164 -0.86 3.08 -10.23
N ALA A 165 -1.62 2.59 -11.21
CA ALA A 165 -1.63 1.17 -11.56
C ALA A 165 -0.32 0.77 -12.26
N LEU A 166 0.24 1.65 -13.08
CA LEU A 166 1.55 1.43 -13.71
C LEU A 166 2.67 1.45 -12.66
N ILE A 167 2.60 2.37 -11.69
CA ILE A 167 3.52 2.41 -10.55
C ILE A 167 3.43 1.12 -9.74
N TRP A 168 2.21 0.67 -9.43
CA TRP A 168 1.99 -0.58 -8.72
C TRP A 168 2.58 -1.78 -9.47
N LEU A 169 2.38 -1.86 -10.79
CA LEU A 169 2.97 -2.92 -11.62
C LEU A 169 4.50 -2.90 -11.57
N ALA A 170 5.11 -1.71 -11.71
CA ALA A 170 6.55 -1.53 -11.66
C ALA A 170 7.13 -1.93 -10.29
N LEU A 171 6.49 -1.51 -9.20
CA LEU A 171 6.88 -1.88 -7.83
C LEU A 171 6.70 -3.37 -7.58
N THR A 172 5.63 -3.98 -8.10
CA THR A 172 5.39 -5.43 -7.99
C THR A 172 6.52 -6.20 -8.68
N LEU A 173 6.92 -5.79 -9.88
CA LEU A 173 8.03 -6.41 -10.60
C LEU A 173 9.34 -6.27 -9.83
N ALA A 174 9.65 -5.06 -9.35
CA ALA A 174 10.84 -4.79 -8.57
C ALA A 174 10.89 -5.63 -7.27
N ALA A 175 9.79 -5.65 -6.51
CA ALA A 175 9.68 -6.43 -5.27
C ALA A 175 9.79 -7.94 -5.54
N THR A 176 9.17 -8.43 -6.61
CA THR A 176 9.25 -9.84 -7.00
C THR A 176 10.68 -10.23 -7.35
N LEU A 177 11.39 -9.43 -8.12
CA LEU A 177 12.80 -9.67 -8.46
C LEU A 177 13.69 -9.60 -7.21
N LEU A 178 13.46 -8.64 -6.33
CA LEU A 178 14.20 -8.50 -5.08
C LEU A 178 14.01 -9.71 -4.15
N LEU A 179 12.77 -10.20 -4.02
CA LEU A 179 12.44 -11.34 -3.16
C LEU A 179 12.89 -12.69 -3.77
N SER A 180 12.74 -12.87 -5.08
CA SER A 180 13.01 -14.17 -5.73
C SER A 180 14.45 -14.35 -6.23
N LYS A 181 15.13 -13.26 -6.63
CA LYS A 181 16.46 -13.33 -7.27
C LYS A 181 17.58 -12.79 -6.38
N ALA A 182 17.33 -11.77 -5.55
CA ALA A 182 18.38 -11.10 -4.80
C ALA A 182 18.80 -11.88 -3.52
N ALA A 183 20.04 -11.64 -3.07
CA ALA A 183 20.55 -12.19 -1.82
C ALA A 183 19.75 -11.68 -0.60
N PHE A 184 19.23 -10.45 -0.66
CA PHE A 184 18.36 -9.89 0.37
C PHE A 184 17.10 -10.75 0.58
N GLY A 185 16.39 -11.11 -0.49
CA GLY A 185 15.19 -11.96 -0.40
C GLY A 185 15.48 -13.31 0.26
N ARG A 186 16.57 -13.98 -0.15
CA ARG A 186 16.99 -15.25 0.46
C ARG A 186 17.27 -15.14 1.96
N LYS A 187 17.94 -14.07 2.39
CA LYS A 187 18.20 -13.80 3.81
C LYS A 187 16.90 -13.53 4.56
N LEU A 188 16.00 -12.73 3.99
CA LEU A 188 14.73 -12.39 4.62
C LEU A 188 13.86 -13.64 4.84
N TYR A 189 13.73 -14.51 3.84
CA TYR A 189 13.01 -15.78 4.00
C TYR A 189 13.65 -16.70 5.05
N ALA A 190 14.98 -16.75 5.13
CA ALA A 190 15.67 -17.56 6.14
C ALA A 190 15.41 -17.06 7.57
N LEU A 191 15.35 -15.74 7.77
CA LEU A 191 14.95 -15.13 9.04
C LEU A 191 13.48 -15.40 9.38
N GLY A 192 12.61 -15.46 8.37
CA GLY A 192 11.18 -15.76 8.56
C GLY A 192 10.87 -17.20 8.99
N THR A 193 11.83 -18.11 8.81
CA THR A 193 11.66 -19.53 9.11
C THR A 193 12.22 -19.96 10.47
N SER A 194 12.77 -19.02 11.26
CA SER A 194 13.26 -19.24 12.63
C SER A 194 12.18 -18.94 13.67
#